data_AF-A0A2N8UCR1-F1
#
_entry.id   AF-A0A2N8UCR1-F1
#
_cell.length_a   1.000
_cell.length_b   1.000
_cell.length_c   1.000
_cell.angle_alpha   90.00
_cell.angle_beta   90.00
_cell.angle_gamma   90.00
#
_symmetry.space_group_name_H-M   'P 1'
#
loop_
_entity.id
_entity.type
_entity.pdbx_description
1 polymer ?
#
loop_
_entity_poly.entity_id
_entity_poly.type
_entity_poly.pdbx_seq_one_letter_code
_entity_poly.pdbx_strand_id
1 'polypeptide(L)'
;MGGKKISERSIKKKSGPTHPHSRRATQLARVAHRKDKLNLAKSVRNRSSNAKVDRLSTLILMLPDDIDALPDLAAVHDFVAQNFLPRHNDELQQLKADRRPGRPPHRREIELTETIAKEAQEYDEGFELPDLTNLTNVKLLRDWQGDPQALALFRMVRISAKYPEQCKLMHTGTHKLLQLELKQKTEAKEPAEAQMDTSDIASA
;
A
#
# COMPACT_ATOMS: atom_id res chain seq x y z
N MET A 1 -18.06 -0.94 34.38
CA MET A 1 -19.01 0.14 34.02
C MET A 1 -18.24 1.32 33.42
N GLY A 2 -18.06 1.34 32.10
CA GLY A 2 -17.33 2.43 31.42
C GLY A 2 -18.15 3.71 31.44
N GLY A 3 -17.76 4.68 32.27
CA GLY A 3 -18.43 5.98 32.38
C GLY A 3 -18.51 6.71 31.03
N LYS A 4 -19.57 7.51 30.85
CA LYS A 4 -19.79 8.31 29.63
C LYS A 4 -18.56 9.16 29.31
N LYS A 5 -18.05 9.06 28.08
CA LYS A 5 -16.86 9.80 27.62
C LYS A 5 -17.13 11.31 27.71
N ILE A 6 -16.38 12.02 28.55
CA ILE A 6 -16.44 13.49 28.62
C ILE A 6 -16.00 14.05 27.27
N SER A 7 -16.90 14.79 26.63
CA SER A 7 -16.64 15.53 25.39
C SER A 7 -16.70 17.03 25.66
N GLU A 8 -16.18 17.83 24.75
CA GLU A 8 -16.26 19.30 24.85
C GLU A 8 -17.70 19.79 25.00
N ARG A 9 -18.65 19.12 24.32
CA ARG A 9 -20.09 19.39 24.43
C ARG A 9 -20.68 18.95 25.77
N SER A 10 -20.10 17.93 26.41
CA SER A 10 -20.54 17.42 27.72
C SER A 10 -20.04 18.27 28.89
N ILE A 11 -19.02 19.11 28.69
CA ILE A 11 -18.53 20.04 29.70
C ILE A 11 -19.45 21.26 29.69
N LYS A 12 -20.23 21.46 30.76
CA LYS A 12 -21.17 22.60 30.87
C LYS A 12 -20.44 23.92 30.56
N LYS A 13 -20.94 24.65 29.55
CA LYS A 13 -20.47 26.00 29.23
C LYS A 13 -20.98 26.96 30.30
N LYS A 14 -20.10 27.38 31.22
CA LYS A 14 -20.39 28.50 32.14
C LYS A 14 -19.97 29.81 31.47
N SER A 15 -20.78 30.86 31.60
CA SER A 15 -20.70 32.18 30.95
C SER A 15 -19.45 33.03 31.26
N GLY A 16 -18.41 32.46 31.87
CA GLY A 16 -17.23 33.20 32.32
C GLY A 16 -15.91 32.49 32.06
N PRO A 17 -14.77 33.22 32.14
CA PRO A 17 -13.43 32.66 31.99
C PRO A 17 -13.19 31.51 32.96
N THR A 18 -12.52 30.46 32.48
CA THR A 18 -12.20 29.28 33.29
C THR A 18 -10.81 29.46 33.90
N HIS A 19 -10.70 29.39 35.22
CA HIS A 19 -9.39 29.49 35.89
C HIS A 19 -8.46 28.33 35.47
N PRO A 20 -7.17 28.57 35.21
CA PRO A 20 -6.23 27.57 34.68
C PRO A 20 -6.15 26.28 35.51
N HIS A 21 -6.20 26.38 36.84
CA HIS A 21 -6.12 25.23 37.75
C HIS A 21 -7.48 24.62 38.14
N SER A 22 -8.56 25.02 37.49
CA SER A 22 -9.90 24.50 37.82
C SER A 22 -10.12 23.06 37.31
N ARG A 23 -11.05 22.32 37.94
CA ARG A 23 -11.51 21.01 37.44
C ARG A 23 -12.03 21.08 36.00
N ARG A 24 -12.63 22.20 35.61
CA ARG A 24 -13.10 22.43 34.24
C ARG A 24 -11.93 22.58 33.27
N ALA A 25 -10.90 23.35 33.64
CA ALA A 25 -9.70 23.48 32.82
C ALA A 25 -9.00 22.13 32.61
N THR A 26 -8.84 21.33 33.67
CA THR A 26 -8.25 19.98 33.55
C THR A 26 -9.09 19.04 32.70
N GLN A 27 -10.43 19.12 32.78
CA GLN A 27 -11.33 18.35 31.90
C GLN A 27 -11.19 18.79 30.44
N LEU A 28 -11.13 20.10 30.16
CA LEU A 28 -10.94 20.63 28.81
C LEU A 28 -9.57 20.22 28.23
N ALA A 29 -8.50 20.33 29.02
CA ALA A 29 -7.17 19.89 28.61
C ALA A 29 -7.14 18.40 28.26
N ARG A 30 -7.77 17.53 29.06
CA ARG A 30 -7.90 16.10 28.75
C ARG A 30 -8.64 15.84 27.44
N VAL A 31 -9.72 16.59 27.18
CA VAL A 31 -10.48 16.47 25.93
C VAL A 31 -9.64 16.93 24.74
N ALA A 32 -8.91 18.04 24.87
CA ALA A 32 -8.01 18.56 23.85
C ALA A 32 -6.89 17.55 23.52
N HIS A 33 -6.14 17.08 24.52
CA HIS A 33 -5.09 16.07 24.32
C HIS A 33 -5.61 14.79 23.64
N ARG A 34 -6.82 14.34 24.01
CA ARG A 34 -7.43 13.19 23.34
C ARG A 34 -7.73 13.49 21.87
N LYS A 35 -8.26 14.68 21.57
CA LYS A 35 -8.53 15.12 20.20
C LYS A 35 -7.24 15.18 19.39
N ASP A 36 -6.17 15.73 19.95
CA ASP A 36 -4.86 15.82 19.31
C ASP A 36 -4.31 14.42 19.01
N LYS A 37 -4.40 13.48 19.97
CA LYS A 37 -3.99 12.08 19.75
C LYS A 37 -4.80 11.40 18.64
N LEU A 38 -6.11 11.62 18.60
CA LEU A 38 -6.97 11.05 17.55
C LEU A 38 -6.67 11.67 16.17
N ASN A 39 -6.43 12.98 16.13
CA ASN A 39 -6.06 13.68 14.90
C ASN A 39 -4.69 13.21 14.39
N LEU A 40 -3.71 13.04 15.27
CA LEU A 40 -2.40 12.49 14.92
C LEU A 40 -2.54 11.07 14.37
N ALA A 41 -3.30 10.20 15.04
CA ALA A 41 -3.55 8.84 14.56
C ALA A 41 -4.23 8.82 13.18
N LYS A 42 -5.19 9.72 12.96
CA LYS A 42 -5.83 9.91 11.65
C LYS A 42 -4.83 10.38 10.60
N SER A 43 -3.97 11.35 10.93
CA SER A 43 -2.95 11.86 10.02
C SER A 43 -1.92 10.78 9.63
N VAL A 44 -1.49 9.95 10.59
CA VAL A 44 -0.56 8.85 10.33
C VAL A 44 -1.19 7.82 9.42
N ARG A 45 -2.45 7.43 9.69
CA ARG A 45 -3.19 6.51 8.81
C ARG A 45 -3.33 7.07 7.40
N ASN A 46 -3.76 8.32 7.27
CA ASN A 46 -3.91 8.97 5.97
C ASN A 46 -2.58 9.06 5.21
N ARG A 47 -1.46 9.32 5.90
CA ARG A 47 -0.14 9.31 5.28
C ARG A 47 0.20 7.92 4.73
N SER A 48 -0.06 6.86 5.50
CA SER A 48 0.21 5.49 5.05
C SER A 48 -0.69 5.07 3.88
N SER A 49 -1.98 5.44 3.88
CA SER A 49 -2.88 5.13 2.78
C SER A 49 -2.49 5.91 1.53
N ASN A 50 -2.15 7.19 1.65
CA ASN A 50 -1.73 8.01 0.53
C ASN A 50 -0.41 7.51 -0.08
N ALA A 51 0.53 7.03 0.74
CA ALA A 51 1.76 6.42 0.24
C ALA A 51 1.50 5.14 -0.54
N LYS A 52 0.52 4.32 -0.13
CA LYS A 52 0.07 3.16 -0.92
C LYS A 52 -0.57 3.59 -2.23
N VAL A 53 -1.41 4.64 -2.19
CA VAL A 53 -2.03 5.17 -3.41
C VAL A 53 -0.98 5.62 -4.40
N ASP A 54 -0.05 6.47 -3.96
CA ASP A 54 1.03 7.00 -4.78
C ASP A 54 1.87 5.87 -5.40
N ARG A 55 2.20 4.83 -4.63
CA ARG A 55 2.87 3.63 -5.16
C ARG A 55 2.07 2.93 -6.26
N LEU A 56 0.79 2.65 -6.03
CA LEU A 56 -0.02 1.95 -7.02
C LEU A 56 -0.21 2.80 -8.28
N SER A 57 -0.48 4.09 -8.13
CA SER A 57 -0.61 5.02 -9.25
C SER A 57 0.69 5.13 -10.04
N THR A 58 1.85 5.23 -9.37
CA THR A 58 3.15 5.28 -10.06
C THR A 58 3.46 3.99 -10.82
N LEU A 59 3.17 2.83 -10.24
CA LEU A 59 3.34 1.54 -10.93
C LEU A 59 2.49 1.44 -12.20
N ILE A 60 1.22 1.88 -12.13
CA ILE A 60 0.31 1.82 -13.27
C ILE A 60 0.67 2.85 -14.34
N LEU A 61 1.07 4.07 -13.96
CA LEU A 61 1.51 5.10 -14.90
C LEU A 61 2.83 4.73 -15.61
N MET A 62 3.66 3.89 -14.99
CA MET A 62 4.90 3.39 -15.60
C MET A 62 4.67 2.17 -16.49
N LEU A 63 3.54 1.48 -16.34
CA LEU A 63 3.21 0.33 -17.16
C LEU A 63 2.76 0.80 -18.55
N PRO A 64 3.37 0.31 -19.65
CA PRO A 64 2.98 0.70 -21.00
C PRO A 64 1.48 0.52 -21.27
N ASP A 65 0.85 1.48 -21.96
CA ASP A 65 -0.61 1.50 -22.17
C ASP A 65 -1.12 0.37 -23.07
N ASP A 66 -0.24 -0.20 -23.89
CA ASP A 66 -0.52 -1.33 -24.77
C ASP A 66 -0.52 -2.69 -24.04
N ILE A 67 -0.03 -2.73 -22.80
CA ILE A 67 0.06 -3.96 -22.01
C ILE A 67 -1.12 -4.05 -21.04
N ASP A 68 -1.99 -5.02 -21.30
CA ASP A 68 -3.14 -5.35 -20.44
C ASP A 68 -2.72 -6.14 -19.18
N ALA A 69 -1.66 -6.95 -19.24
CA ALA A 69 -1.03 -7.63 -18.10
C ALA A 69 0.37 -8.12 -18.47
N LEU A 70 1.23 -8.27 -17.47
CA LEU A 70 2.54 -8.89 -17.62
C LEU A 70 2.39 -10.42 -17.74
N PRO A 71 3.16 -11.08 -18.61
CA PRO A 71 2.94 -12.49 -18.92
C PRO A 71 3.28 -13.43 -17.76
N ASP A 72 4.34 -13.12 -17.00
CA ASP A 72 4.86 -13.97 -15.94
C ASP A 72 5.52 -13.15 -14.82
N LEU A 73 5.94 -13.85 -13.77
CA LEU A 73 6.58 -13.24 -12.61
C LEU A 73 7.96 -12.65 -12.97
N ALA A 74 8.68 -13.24 -13.92
CA ALA A 74 9.96 -12.71 -14.40
C ALA A 74 9.78 -11.32 -15.02
N ALA A 75 8.76 -11.13 -15.87
CA ALA A 75 8.45 -9.82 -16.44
C ALA A 75 8.06 -8.78 -15.37
N VAL A 76 7.40 -9.20 -14.27
CA VAL A 76 7.14 -8.32 -13.12
C VAL A 76 8.43 -7.88 -12.45
N HIS A 77 9.38 -8.80 -12.24
CA HIS A 77 10.69 -8.48 -11.69
C HIS A 77 11.48 -7.53 -12.58
N ASP A 78 11.49 -7.78 -13.90
CA ASP A 78 12.15 -6.92 -14.88
C ASP A 78 11.55 -5.51 -14.88
N PHE A 79 10.21 -5.40 -14.91
CA PHE A 79 9.52 -4.13 -14.82
C PHE A 79 9.88 -3.34 -13.55
N VAL A 80 9.88 -4.00 -12.39
CA VAL A 80 10.23 -3.35 -11.12
C VAL A 80 11.69 -2.91 -11.12
N ALA A 81 12.61 -3.76 -11.57
CA ALA A 81 14.05 -3.51 -11.55
C ALA A 81 14.49 -2.45 -12.58
N GLN A 82 13.87 -2.41 -13.76
CA GLN A 82 14.31 -1.56 -14.86
C GLN A 82 13.54 -0.24 -14.95
N ASN A 83 12.28 -0.19 -14.49
CA ASN A 83 11.44 1.01 -14.61
C ASN A 83 11.17 1.63 -13.25
N PHE A 84 10.69 0.84 -12.28
CA PHE A 84 10.21 1.40 -11.01
C PHE A 84 11.34 1.84 -10.08
N LEU A 85 12.30 0.96 -9.76
CA LEU A 85 13.40 1.27 -8.83
C LEU A 85 14.32 2.40 -9.32
N PRO A 86 14.75 2.45 -10.60
CA PRO A 86 15.69 3.47 -11.05
C PRO A 86 15.07 4.84 -11.34
N ARG A 87 13.75 5.01 -11.19
CA ARG A 87 13.03 6.24 -11.59
C ARG A 87 13.56 7.55 -11.01
N HIS A 88 14.18 7.49 -9.84
CA HIS A 88 14.74 8.67 -9.16
C HIS A 88 16.23 8.87 -9.45
N ASN A 89 16.88 7.94 -10.16
CA ASN A 89 18.32 8.00 -10.40
C ASN A 89 18.71 9.23 -11.22
N ASP A 90 17.93 9.58 -12.24
CA ASP A 90 18.20 10.73 -13.10
C ASP A 90 18.10 12.05 -12.32
N GLU A 91 17.04 12.22 -11.52
CA GLU A 91 16.87 13.39 -10.64
C GLU A 91 18.03 13.47 -9.62
N LEU A 92 18.40 12.34 -9.02
CA LEU A 92 19.50 12.29 -8.06
C LEU A 92 20.86 12.65 -8.70
N GLN A 93 21.11 12.18 -9.92
CA GLN A 93 22.33 12.49 -10.66
C GLN A 93 22.41 13.98 -11.02
N GLN A 94 21.30 14.57 -11.46
CA GLN A 94 21.22 16.01 -11.73
C GLN A 94 21.52 16.83 -10.47
N LEU A 95 20.88 16.51 -9.34
CA LEU A 95 21.14 17.21 -8.07
C LEU A 95 22.60 17.09 -7.60
N LYS A 96 23.24 15.94 -7.83
CA LYS A 96 24.65 15.73 -7.53
C LYS A 96 25.57 16.53 -8.45
N ALA A 97 25.23 16.65 -9.73
CA ALA A 97 25.99 17.41 -10.72
C ALA A 97 25.91 18.92 -10.47
N ASP A 98 24.73 19.42 -10.11
CA ASP A 98 24.50 20.84 -9.78
C ASP A 98 25.20 21.24 -8.48
N ARG A 99 25.47 20.27 -7.60
CA ARG A 99 26.14 20.50 -6.32
C ARG A 99 27.64 20.73 -6.53
N ARG A 100 28.11 21.90 -6.12
CA ARG A 100 29.55 22.22 -6.08
C ARG A 100 30.31 21.23 -5.18
N PRO A 101 31.53 20.81 -5.56
CA PRO A 101 32.34 19.90 -4.75
C PRO A 101 32.57 20.49 -3.36
N GLY A 102 32.42 19.65 -2.33
CA GLY A 102 32.59 20.04 -0.91
C GLY A 102 31.35 20.65 -0.23
N ARG A 103 30.28 20.99 -0.96
CA ARG A 103 29.01 21.41 -0.33
C ARG A 103 28.25 20.18 0.20
N PRO A 104 27.65 20.23 1.41
CA PRO A 104 26.80 19.14 1.89
C PRO A 104 25.56 18.94 0.99
N PRO A 105 25.01 17.71 0.94
CA PRO A 105 23.85 17.40 0.10
C PRO A 105 22.62 18.21 0.51
N HIS A 106 21.84 18.62 -0.49
CA HIS A 106 20.59 19.33 -0.24
C HIS A 106 19.54 18.38 0.36
N ARG A 107 18.53 18.93 1.04
CA ARG A 107 17.45 18.14 1.64
C ARG A 107 16.79 17.17 0.65
N ARG A 108 16.54 17.63 -0.59
CA ARG A 108 15.95 16.80 -1.65
C ARG A 108 16.87 15.64 -2.07
N GLU A 109 18.18 15.90 -2.17
CA GLU A 109 19.18 14.85 -2.45
C GLU A 109 19.15 13.78 -1.36
N ILE A 110 19.12 14.19 -0.09
CA ILE A 110 19.02 13.27 1.06
C ILE A 110 17.71 12.46 0.99
N GLU A 111 16.56 13.14 0.84
CA GLU A 111 15.25 12.47 0.77
C GLU A 111 15.16 11.45 -0.38
N LEU A 112 15.72 11.76 -1.55
CA LEU A 112 15.77 10.81 -2.68
C LEU A 112 16.70 9.64 -2.40
N THR A 113 17.90 9.88 -1.85
CA THR A 113 18.82 8.79 -1.50
C THR A 113 18.22 7.83 -0.48
N GLU A 114 17.54 8.35 0.55
CA GLU A 114 16.84 7.55 1.55
C GLU A 114 15.69 6.77 0.93
N THR A 115 14.93 7.38 0.00
CA THR A 115 13.82 6.72 -0.70
C THR A 115 14.32 5.56 -1.56
N ILE A 116 15.36 5.78 -2.37
CA ILE A 116 15.96 4.74 -3.22
C ILE A 116 16.49 3.58 -2.36
N ALA A 117 17.24 3.89 -1.30
CA ALA A 117 17.79 2.86 -0.41
C ALA A 117 16.68 2.03 0.25
N LYS A 118 15.62 2.71 0.73
CA LYS A 118 14.48 2.05 1.35
C LYS A 118 13.72 1.14 0.38
N GLU A 119 13.52 1.58 -0.86
CA GLU A 119 12.82 0.79 -1.88
C GLU A 119 13.63 -0.41 -2.36
N ALA A 120 14.95 -0.25 -2.52
CA ALA A 120 15.85 -1.36 -2.81
C ALA A 120 15.83 -2.40 -1.69
N GLN A 121 15.90 -1.96 -0.43
CA GLN A 121 15.78 -2.87 0.71
C GLN A 121 14.41 -3.57 0.76
N GLU A 122 13.33 -2.84 0.47
CA GLU A 122 11.99 -3.43 0.41
C GLU A 122 11.87 -4.48 -0.70
N TYR A 123 12.49 -4.25 -1.86
CA TYR A 123 12.58 -5.20 -2.96
C TYR A 123 13.36 -6.47 -2.60
N ASP A 124 14.44 -6.33 -1.83
CA ASP A 124 15.20 -7.47 -1.33
C ASP A 124 14.42 -8.29 -0.28
N GLU A 125 13.71 -7.63 0.65
CA GLU A 125 13.03 -8.29 1.77
C GLU A 125 11.61 -8.79 1.43
N GLY A 126 10.97 -8.15 0.45
CA GLY A 126 9.64 -8.50 -0.02
C GLY A 126 8.81 -7.26 -0.27
N PHE A 127 8.67 -6.90 -1.53
CA PHE A 127 7.99 -5.72 -2.03
C PHE A 127 6.52 -6.00 -2.34
N GLU A 128 5.64 -5.22 -1.74
CA GLU A 128 4.19 -5.32 -1.90
C GLU A 128 3.73 -4.46 -3.09
N LEU A 129 3.12 -5.11 -4.08
CA LEU A 129 2.67 -4.51 -5.33
C LEU A 129 1.35 -5.16 -5.81
N PRO A 130 0.57 -4.51 -6.68
CA PRO A 130 -0.65 -5.10 -7.20
C PRO A 130 -0.32 -6.23 -8.18
N ASP A 131 -1.12 -7.30 -8.22
CA ASP A 131 -0.88 -8.38 -9.18
C ASP A 131 -1.00 -7.88 -10.63
N LEU A 132 0.14 -7.62 -11.27
CA LEU A 132 0.25 -7.13 -12.64
C LEU A 132 0.13 -8.25 -13.69
N THR A 133 0.08 -9.52 -13.25
CA THR A 133 -0.09 -10.68 -14.16
C THR A 133 -1.56 -10.96 -14.46
N ASN A 134 -2.47 -10.45 -13.63
CA ASN A 134 -3.91 -10.62 -13.82
C ASN A 134 -4.50 -9.45 -14.63
N LEU A 135 -5.02 -9.78 -15.82
CA LEU A 135 -5.67 -8.85 -16.75
C LEU A 135 -6.78 -8.02 -16.08
N THR A 136 -7.67 -8.65 -15.32
CA THR A 136 -8.78 -7.96 -14.65
C THR A 136 -8.29 -7.01 -13.57
N ASN A 137 -7.26 -7.40 -12.82
CA ASN A 137 -6.69 -6.53 -11.78
C ASN A 137 -6.04 -5.29 -12.39
N VAL A 138 -5.26 -5.44 -13.46
CA VAL A 138 -4.64 -4.31 -14.18
C VAL A 138 -5.69 -3.37 -14.75
N LYS A 139 -6.76 -3.90 -15.38
CA LYS A 139 -7.87 -3.07 -15.88
C LYS A 139 -8.53 -2.25 -14.78
N LEU A 140 -8.84 -2.88 -13.64
CA LEU A 140 -9.40 -2.20 -12.48
C LEU A 140 -8.48 -1.11 -11.93
N LEU A 141 -7.16 -1.35 -11.95
CA LEU A 141 -6.17 -0.38 -11.50
C LEU A 141 -5.99 0.78 -12.48
N ARG A 142 -6.12 0.56 -13.79
CA ARG A 142 -6.11 1.63 -14.81
C ARG A 142 -7.34 2.53 -14.71
N ASP A 143 -8.51 1.95 -14.43
CA ASP A 143 -9.76 2.70 -14.25
C ASP A 143 -9.82 3.44 -12.90
N TRP A 144 -8.90 3.15 -11.99
CA TRP A 144 -8.93 3.66 -10.63
C TRP A 144 -8.35 5.08 -10.52
N GLN A 145 -9.15 5.98 -9.96
CA GLN A 145 -8.83 7.41 -9.81
C GLN A 145 -8.04 7.74 -8.53
N GLY A 146 -7.39 6.76 -7.89
CA GLY A 146 -6.57 7.01 -6.70
C GLY A 146 -7.35 7.14 -5.38
N ASP A 147 -8.60 6.67 -5.30
CA ASP A 147 -9.34 6.64 -4.03
C ASP A 147 -8.67 5.69 -3.01
N PRO A 148 -8.18 6.17 -1.85
CA PRO A 148 -7.54 5.33 -0.83
C PRO A 148 -8.47 4.25 -0.25
N GLN A 149 -9.79 4.44 -0.31
CA GLN A 149 -10.74 3.47 0.22
C GLN A 149 -10.89 2.25 -0.69
N ALA A 150 -10.57 2.40 -1.97
CA ALA A 150 -10.61 1.33 -2.97
C ALA A 150 -9.38 0.42 -2.94
N LEU A 151 -8.35 0.71 -2.13
CA LEU A 151 -7.13 -0.11 -2.05
C LEU A 151 -7.40 -1.59 -1.72
N ALA A 152 -8.45 -1.88 -0.95
CA ALA A 152 -8.85 -3.25 -0.61
C ALA A 152 -9.60 -3.97 -1.75
N LEU A 153 -9.95 -3.28 -2.83
CA LEU A 153 -10.62 -3.90 -3.98
C LEU A 153 -9.63 -4.70 -4.83
N PHE A 154 -8.37 -4.27 -4.89
CA PHE A 154 -7.34 -4.83 -5.76
C PHE A 154 -6.65 -6.05 -5.17
N ARG A 155 -6.17 -6.92 -6.06
CA ARG A 155 -5.33 -8.06 -5.70
C ARG A 155 -3.90 -7.59 -5.48
N MET A 156 -3.33 -7.93 -4.33
CA MET A 156 -1.99 -7.53 -3.90
C MET A 156 -1.12 -8.75 -3.67
N VAL A 157 0.11 -8.69 -4.19
CA VAL A 157 1.12 -9.74 -4.07
C VAL A 157 2.40 -9.17 -3.47
N ARG A 158 3.22 -10.07 -2.92
CA ARG A 158 4.54 -9.76 -2.39
C ARG A 158 5.58 -10.59 -3.13
N ILE A 159 6.55 -9.90 -3.72
CA ILE A 159 7.67 -10.50 -4.47
C ILE A 159 9.00 -10.09 -3.83
N SER A 160 10.07 -10.85 -4.03
CA SER A 160 11.39 -10.53 -3.46
C SER A 160 12.48 -10.80 -4.48
N ALA A 161 13.48 -9.92 -4.55
CA ALA A 161 14.65 -10.12 -5.40
C ALA A 161 15.44 -11.39 -5.03
N LYS A 162 15.43 -11.78 -3.75
CA LYS A 162 16.14 -12.97 -3.24
C LYS A 162 15.50 -14.28 -3.69
N TYR A 163 14.19 -14.26 -3.89
CA TYR A 163 13.41 -15.44 -4.25
C TYR A 163 12.48 -15.09 -5.41
N PRO A 164 13.02 -14.93 -6.64
CA PRO A 164 12.26 -14.45 -7.79
C PRO A 164 11.14 -15.41 -8.21
N GLU A 165 11.25 -16.70 -7.88
CA GLU A 165 10.21 -17.71 -8.14
C GLU A 165 9.04 -17.64 -7.15
N GLN A 166 9.17 -16.91 -6.04
CA GLN A 166 8.16 -16.86 -4.98
C GLN A 166 7.31 -15.61 -5.09
N CYS A 167 6.02 -15.82 -5.37
CA CYS A 167 5.00 -14.79 -5.29
C CYS A 167 4.01 -15.13 -4.17
N LYS A 168 4.03 -14.35 -3.08
CA LYS A 168 3.10 -14.53 -1.97
C LYS A 168 1.87 -13.65 -2.14
N LEU A 169 0.69 -14.26 -2.22
CA LEU A 169 -0.56 -13.54 -2.23
C LEU A 169 -0.82 -12.87 -0.87
N MET A 170 -0.93 -11.55 -0.84
CA MET A 170 -1.20 -10.78 0.38
C MET A 170 -2.70 -10.53 0.55
N HIS A 171 -3.37 -10.13 -0.53
CA HIS A 171 -4.80 -9.93 -0.55
C HIS A 171 -5.37 -10.32 -1.92
N THR A 172 -6.47 -11.06 -1.93
CA THR A 172 -7.15 -11.53 -3.15
C THR A 172 -7.85 -10.41 -3.92
N GLY A 173 -8.14 -9.29 -3.27
CA GLY A 173 -9.05 -8.25 -3.75
C GLY A 173 -10.50 -8.55 -3.37
N THR A 174 -11.24 -7.51 -2.99
CA THR A 174 -12.68 -7.58 -2.71
C THR A 174 -13.55 -7.14 -3.89
N HIS A 175 -12.95 -6.79 -5.03
CA HIS A 175 -13.71 -6.44 -6.23
C HIS A 175 -14.52 -7.63 -6.76
N LYS A 176 -15.76 -7.37 -7.20
CA LYS A 176 -16.69 -8.41 -7.67
C LYS A 176 -16.11 -9.27 -8.80
N LEU A 177 -15.44 -8.64 -9.77
CA LEU A 177 -14.84 -9.35 -10.90
C LEU A 177 -13.74 -10.33 -10.45
N LEU A 178 -12.87 -9.90 -9.54
CA LEU A 178 -11.81 -10.74 -8.99
C LEU A 178 -12.38 -11.90 -8.17
N GLN A 179 -13.46 -11.68 -7.41
CA GLN A 179 -14.14 -12.74 -6.67
C GLN A 179 -14.78 -13.78 -7.60
N LEU A 180 -15.38 -13.34 -8.71
CA LEU A 180 -15.96 -14.24 -9.72
C LEU A 180 -14.87 -15.09 -10.40
N GLU A 181 -13.76 -14.49 -10.80
CA GLU A 181 -12.61 -15.23 -11.37
C GLU A 181 -12.07 -16.28 -10.39
N LEU A 182 -11.96 -15.93 -9.11
CA LEU A 182 -11.51 -16.87 -8.09
C LEU A 182 -12.49 -18.04 -7.95
N LYS A 183 -13.80 -17.77 -7.92
CA LYS A 183 -14.84 -18.81 -7.83
C LYS A 183 -14.78 -19.75 -9.03
N GLN A 184 -14.65 -19.22 -10.24
CA GLN A 184 -14.50 -20.01 -11.47
C GLN A 184 -13.23 -20.87 -11.46
N LYS A 185 -12.11 -20.34 -10.97
CA LYS A 185 -10.85 -21.10 -10.82
C LYS A 185 -10.97 -22.23 -9.81
N THR A 186 -11.68 -22.02 -8.70
CA THR A 186 -11.92 -23.08 -7.70
C THR A 186 -12.82 -24.17 -8.27
N GLU A 187 -13.94 -23.79 -8.89
CA GLU A 187 -14.89 -24.73 -9.51
C GLU A 187 -14.27 -25.52 -10.67
N ALA A 188 -13.28 -24.98 -11.39
CA ALA A 188 -12.53 -25.70 -12.42
C ALA A 188 -11.45 -26.65 -11.87
N LYS A 189 -11.00 -26.45 -10.62
CA LYS A 189 -9.98 -27.29 -9.97
C LYS A 189 -10.58 -28.52 -9.29
N GLU A 190 -11.79 -28.39 -8.73
CA GLU A 190 -12.56 -29.49 -8.14
C GLU A 190 -12.80 -30.69 -9.07
N PRO A 191 -13.15 -30.55 -10.36
CA PRO A 191 -13.32 -31.70 -11.26
C PRO A 191 -12.00 -32.40 -11.61
N ALA A 192 -10.85 -31.72 -11.50
CA ALA A 192 -9.53 -32.31 -11.80
C ALA A 192 -8.97 -33.14 -10.62
N GLU A 193 -9.20 -32.69 -9.37
CA GLU A 193 -8.81 -33.45 -8.17
C GLU A 193 -9.73 -34.67 -7.96
N ALA A 194 -11.03 -34.57 -8.29
CA ALA A 194 -11.96 -35.70 -8.19
C ALA A 194 -11.71 -36.81 -9.22
N GLN A 195 -11.11 -36.50 -10.38
CA GLN A 195 -10.80 -37.52 -11.40
C GLN A 195 -9.54 -38.34 -11.08
N MET A 196 -8.54 -37.77 -10.39
CA MET A 196 -7.31 -38.50 -10.02
C MET A 196 -7.50 -39.49 -8.86
N ASP A 197 -8.44 -39.24 -7.94
CA ASP A 197 -8.70 -40.14 -6.80
C ASP A 197 -9.46 -41.42 -7.21
N THR A 198 -10.08 -41.43 -8.39
CA THR A 198 -10.82 -42.60 -8.90
C THR A 198 -9.96 -43.59 -9.70
N SER A 199 -8.78 -43.18 -10.16
CA SER A 199 -7.89 -44.04 -10.96
C SER A 199 -6.98 -44.95 -10.13
N ASP A 200 -6.71 -44.64 -8.86
CA ASP A 200 -5.85 -45.45 -7.99
C ASP A 200 -6.57 -46.63 -7.28
N ILE A 201 -7.91 -46.69 -7.36
CA ILE A 201 -8.71 -47.78 -6.75
C ILE A 201 -8.97 -48.95 -7.71
N ALA A 202 -8.68 -48.79 -9.01
CA ALA A 202 -8.99 -49.80 -10.04
C ALA A 202 -7.82 -50.75 -10.38
N SER A 203 -6.74 -50.77 -9.60
CA SER A 203 -5.62 -51.73 -9.77
C SER A 203 -5.24 -52.39 -8.44
N ALA A 204 -6.11 -53.26 -7.95
CA ALA A 204 -5.82 -54.26 -6.92
C ALA A 204 -6.62 -55.54 -7.18
#